data_AF-A0A1X7HPZ5-F1
#
_entry.id   AF-A0A1X7HPZ5-F1
#
_cell.length_a   1.000
_cell.length_b   1.000
_cell.length_c   1.000
_cell.angle_alpha   90.00
_cell.angle_beta   90.00
_cell.angle_gamma   90.00
#
_symmetry.space_group_name_H-M   'P 1'
#
loop_
_entity.id
_entity.type
_entity.pdbx_description
1 polymer ?
#
loop_
_entity_poly.entity_id
_entity_poly.type
_entity_poly.pdbx_seq_one_letter_code
_entity_poly.pdbx_strand_id
1 'polypeptide(L)'
;MYMMIEKDYGFIVKIFEKYRSSYKALLHRVEDVGNETVVWSNSDLELYPYQYELNQLPKLKVYKNEPKSKEGIIVNRLKNNELYFSYNAENKGWGSSFIMNEVEKKICLRFLSNEDDEMVLSQVYCVIYEGSVIEKVLFYTRDDDMDEETFMIDRYSYNDNTTIHTIIRDGFFGEKLNILPLRKFCFEYLNGDVFIYSKQLKKNQKDVEEFIYTTGKSKNLKNQ
;
A
#
# COMPACT_ATOMS: atom_id res chain seq x y z
N MET A 1 1.47 -9.27 -23.16
CA MET A 1 1.77 -8.50 -21.93
C MET A 1 0.76 -7.36 -21.73
N TYR A 2 0.38 -6.58 -22.75
CA TYR A 2 -0.61 -5.49 -22.65
C TYR A 2 -2.01 -5.92 -22.14
N MET A 3 -2.58 -7.05 -22.59
CA MET A 3 -3.94 -7.46 -22.20
C MET A 3 -4.11 -7.84 -20.71
N MET A 4 -3.03 -8.18 -19.98
CA MET A 4 -3.14 -8.64 -18.58
C MET A 4 -3.27 -7.49 -17.56
N ILE A 5 -2.92 -6.26 -17.92
CA ILE A 5 -3.00 -5.10 -17.03
C ILE A 5 -4.34 -4.37 -17.22
N GLU A 6 -4.90 -4.35 -18.43
CA GLU A 6 -6.11 -3.59 -18.76
C GLU A 6 -7.33 -3.95 -17.91
N LYS A 7 -7.56 -5.24 -17.64
CA LYS A 7 -8.69 -5.68 -16.81
C LYS A 7 -8.57 -5.18 -15.37
N ASP A 8 -7.38 -5.32 -14.78
CA ASP A 8 -7.12 -4.93 -13.39
C ASP A 8 -7.08 -3.41 -13.23
N TYR A 9 -6.53 -2.71 -14.22
CA TYR A 9 -6.59 -1.25 -14.32
C TYR A 9 -8.05 -0.77 -14.43
N GLY A 10 -8.84 -1.30 -15.36
CA GLY A 10 -10.25 -0.94 -15.51
C GLY A 10 -11.08 -1.26 -14.26
N PHE A 11 -10.72 -2.30 -13.51
CA PHE A 11 -11.34 -2.62 -12.24
C PHE A 11 -11.04 -1.59 -11.16
N ILE A 12 -9.77 -1.21 -10.94
CA ILE A 12 -9.43 -0.23 -9.90
C ILE A 12 -9.92 1.18 -10.25
N VAL A 13 -9.95 1.57 -11.53
CA VAL A 13 -10.54 2.84 -11.97
C VAL A 13 -12.03 2.89 -11.64
N LYS A 14 -12.77 1.79 -11.83
CA LYS A 14 -14.18 1.71 -11.41
C LYS A 14 -14.35 1.91 -9.90
N ILE A 15 -13.42 1.42 -9.09
CA ILE A 15 -13.42 1.67 -7.63
C ILE A 15 -13.17 3.16 -7.38
N PHE A 16 -12.16 3.75 -8.02
CA PHE A 16 -11.85 5.18 -7.89
C PHE A 16 -13.06 6.05 -8.21
N GLU A 17 -13.63 5.89 -9.41
CA GLU A 17 -14.78 6.69 -9.85
C GLU A 17 -16.01 6.49 -8.96
N LYS A 18 -16.25 5.27 -8.47
CA LYS A 18 -17.35 4.97 -7.54
C LYS A 18 -17.22 5.76 -6.23
N TYR A 19 -16.00 5.94 -5.71
CA TYR A 19 -15.76 6.52 -4.40
C TYR A 19 -15.21 7.96 -4.44
N ARG A 20 -14.96 8.52 -5.64
CA ARG A 20 -14.33 9.83 -5.83
C ARG A 20 -14.90 10.94 -4.94
N SER A 21 -16.23 11.01 -4.83
CA SER A 21 -16.94 12.04 -4.05
C SER A 21 -17.53 11.52 -2.73
N SER A 22 -17.02 10.40 -2.21
CA SER A 22 -17.64 9.69 -1.08
C SER A 22 -17.12 10.07 0.30
N TYR A 23 -16.15 11.00 0.41
CA TYR A 23 -15.48 11.35 1.66
C TYR A 23 -16.45 11.62 2.82
N LYS A 24 -17.41 12.54 2.64
CA LYS A 24 -18.37 12.92 3.71
C LYS A 24 -19.21 11.72 4.18
N ALA A 25 -19.65 10.88 3.24
CA ALA A 25 -20.45 9.69 3.55
C ALA A 25 -19.63 8.62 4.28
N LEU A 26 -18.35 8.46 3.92
CA LEU A 26 -17.44 7.53 4.60
C LEU A 26 -17.07 8.04 6.01
N LEU A 27 -16.82 9.34 6.16
CA LEU A 27 -16.50 9.96 7.44
C LEU A 27 -17.63 9.75 8.47
N HIS A 28 -18.88 10.01 8.08
CA HIS A 28 -20.04 9.76 8.95
C HIS A 28 -20.09 8.31 9.44
N ARG A 29 -19.84 7.33 8.56
CA ARG A 29 -19.84 5.91 8.93
C ARG A 29 -18.76 5.55 9.94
N VAL A 30 -17.60 6.20 9.86
CA VAL A 30 -16.46 5.98 10.76
C VAL A 30 -16.73 6.61 12.14
N GLU A 31 -17.36 7.78 12.18
CA GLU A 31 -17.68 8.49 13.43
C GLU A 31 -18.77 7.77 14.24
N ASP A 32 -19.65 7.02 13.58
CA ASP A 32 -20.67 6.19 14.22
C ASP A 32 -20.13 4.87 14.82
N VAL A 33 -18.84 4.56 14.65
CA VAL A 33 -18.25 3.30 15.15
C VAL A 33 -17.96 3.39 16.65
N GLY A 34 -18.76 2.70 17.46
CA GLY A 34 -18.44 2.47 18.87
C GLY A 34 -17.30 1.45 19.09
N ASN A 35 -16.57 1.60 20.20
CA ASN A 35 -15.47 0.74 20.64
C ASN A 35 -14.27 0.67 19.67
N GLU A 36 -13.59 1.80 19.48
CA GLU A 36 -12.36 1.89 18.68
C GLU A 36 -11.09 1.84 19.54
N THR A 37 -10.05 1.17 19.04
CA THR A 37 -8.68 1.27 19.56
C THR A 37 -7.92 2.29 18.72
N VAL A 38 -7.32 3.28 19.36
CA VAL A 38 -6.49 4.30 18.69
C VAL A 38 -5.01 3.92 18.81
N VAL A 39 -4.34 3.82 17.67
CA VAL A 39 -2.90 3.56 17.55
C VAL A 39 -2.23 4.74 16.87
N TRP A 40 -1.19 5.28 17.51
CA TRP A 40 -0.41 6.40 16.99
C TRP A 40 0.85 5.88 16.32
N SER A 41 1.18 6.38 15.14
CA SER A 41 2.38 5.98 14.39
C SER A 41 2.99 7.13 13.62
N ASN A 42 4.19 6.96 13.07
CA ASN A 42 4.80 7.91 12.13
C ASN A 42 4.46 7.64 10.65
N SER A 43 3.56 6.67 10.41
CA SER A 43 3.17 6.24 9.06
C SER A 43 1.92 5.36 9.11
N ASP A 44 1.23 5.23 7.99
CA ASP A 44 -0.12 4.67 7.80
C ASP A 44 -0.41 3.21 8.22
N LEU A 45 0.37 2.48 9.00
CA LEU A 45 0.19 1.02 9.17
C LEU A 45 0.11 0.20 7.87
N GLU A 46 0.57 -1.03 7.97
CA GLU A 46 0.67 -1.88 6.80
C GLU A 46 -0.71 -2.45 6.42
N LEU A 47 -1.09 -2.31 5.14
CA LEU A 47 -2.34 -2.86 4.60
C LEU A 47 -2.20 -4.33 4.16
N TYR A 48 -1.00 -4.68 3.69
CA TYR A 48 -0.61 -6.00 3.19
C TYR A 48 0.88 -6.24 3.49
N PRO A 49 1.32 -7.50 3.70
CA PRO A 49 2.68 -7.79 4.16
C PRO A 49 3.79 -7.18 3.30
N TYR A 50 4.81 -6.64 3.95
CA TYR A 50 6.02 -6.05 3.36
C TYR A 50 5.80 -4.78 2.51
N GLN A 51 4.63 -4.13 2.59
CA GLN A 51 4.34 -2.86 1.93
C GLN A 51 5.43 -1.82 2.18
N TYR A 52 5.91 -1.70 3.42
CA TYR A 52 6.91 -0.71 3.78
C TYR A 52 8.24 -0.98 3.09
N GLU A 53 8.69 -2.23 3.15
CA GLU A 53 9.95 -2.70 2.58
C GLU A 53 9.95 -2.59 1.05
N LEU A 54 8.88 -3.05 0.41
CA LEU A 54 8.75 -3.05 -1.05
C LEU A 54 8.72 -1.63 -1.64
N ASN A 55 8.18 -0.68 -0.90
CA ASN A 55 8.08 0.73 -1.29
C ASN A 55 9.17 1.62 -0.67
N GLN A 56 10.16 1.03 0.02
CA GLN A 56 11.25 1.75 0.69
C GLN A 56 10.76 2.87 1.62
N LEU A 57 9.61 2.66 2.25
CA LEU A 57 9.03 3.61 3.17
C LEU A 57 9.84 3.65 4.48
N PRO A 58 9.81 4.78 5.22
CA PRO A 58 10.42 4.86 6.52
C PRO A 58 9.92 3.75 7.46
N LYS A 59 10.82 3.22 8.31
CA LYS A 59 10.45 2.20 9.29
C LYS A 59 9.30 2.68 10.16
N LEU A 60 8.27 1.83 10.26
CA LEU A 60 7.13 2.07 11.11
C LEU A 60 7.56 2.17 12.58
N LYS A 61 7.14 3.25 13.22
CA LYS A 61 7.26 3.47 14.66
C LYS A 61 5.87 3.62 15.23
N VAL A 62 5.47 2.68 16.09
CA VAL A 62 4.22 2.74 16.85
C VAL A 62 4.51 3.33 18.23
N TYR A 63 3.70 4.30 18.64
CA TYR A 63 3.79 4.96 19.93
C TYR A 63 2.81 4.34 20.91
N LYS A 64 3.27 4.10 22.14
CA LYS A 64 2.43 3.52 23.21
C LYS A 64 1.32 4.47 23.67
N ASN A 65 1.59 5.77 23.65
CA ASN A 65 0.69 6.84 24.06
C ASN A 65 0.65 7.90 22.96
N GLU A 66 -0.36 8.75 23.04
CA GLU A 66 -0.48 9.94 22.21
C GLU A 66 0.81 10.79 22.27
N PRO A 67 1.48 11.03 21.11
CA PRO A 67 2.66 11.88 21.07
C PRO A 67 2.32 13.34 21.39
N LYS A 68 3.26 14.02 22.08
CA LYS A 68 3.15 15.46 22.41
C LYS A 68 3.14 16.34 21.15
N SER A 69 4.04 16.06 20.21
CA SER A 69 4.02 16.69 18.89
C SER A 69 3.14 15.87 17.95
N LYS A 70 2.33 16.55 17.14
CA LYS A 70 1.52 15.93 16.09
C LYS A 70 2.25 15.82 14.77
N GLU A 71 3.40 16.50 14.64
CA GLU A 71 4.18 16.54 13.40
C GLU A 71 4.52 15.14 12.87
N GLY A 72 4.02 14.85 11.67
CA GLY A 72 4.25 13.56 11.00
C GLY A 72 3.64 12.36 11.74
N ILE A 73 2.68 12.57 12.63
CA ILE A 73 1.96 11.51 13.33
C ILE A 73 0.69 11.14 12.58
N ILE A 74 0.49 9.84 12.40
CA ILE A 74 -0.74 9.26 11.88
C ILE A 74 -1.53 8.67 13.05
N VAL A 75 -2.82 8.98 13.07
CA VAL A 75 -3.80 8.37 13.96
C VAL A 75 -4.44 7.22 13.21
N ASN A 76 -4.38 6.02 13.77
CA ASN A 76 -4.96 4.81 13.18
C ASN A 76 -6.06 4.31 14.11
N ARG A 77 -7.24 4.09 13.56
CA ARG A 77 -8.39 3.56 14.29
C ARG A 77 -8.61 2.12 13.89
N LEU A 78 -8.66 1.27 14.91
CA LEU A 78 -8.85 -0.17 14.75
C LEU A 78 -10.15 -0.58 15.41
N LYS A 79 -10.85 -1.51 14.78
CA LYS A 79 -12.00 -2.23 15.34
C LYS A 79 -11.69 -3.71 15.27
N ASN A 80 -11.78 -4.43 16.39
CA ASN A 80 -11.39 -5.84 16.48
C ASN A 80 -9.95 -6.11 15.97
N ASN A 81 -9.02 -5.19 16.25
CA ASN A 81 -7.64 -5.20 15.74
C ASN A 81 -7.49 -5.06 14.23
N GLU A 82 -8.54 -4.69 13.50
CA GLU A 82 -8.47 -4.37 12.07
C GLU A 82 -8.52 -2.85 11.86
N LEU A 83 -7.57 -2.34 11.08
CA LEU A 83 -7.55 -0.94 10.64
C LEU A 83 -8.78 -0.67 9.76
N TYR A 84 -9.55 0.36 10.11
CA TYR A 84 -10.70 0.80 9.31
C TYR A 84 -10.64 2.29 8.93
N PHE A 85 -9.84 3.09 9.65
CA PHE A 85 -9.62 4.50 9.35
C PHE A 85 -8.25 4.96 9.81
N SER A 86 -7.55 5.77 9.01
CA SER A 86 -6.35 6.49 9.44
C SER A 86 -6.41 7.95 9.00
N TYR A 87 -5.74 8.85 9.72
CA TYR A 87 -5.60 10.24 9.30
C TYR A 87 -4.36 10.90 9.89
N ASN A 88 -3.88 11.96 9.23
CA ASN A 88 -2.79 12.79 9.75
C ASN A 88 -3.26 13.58 10.98
N ALA A 89 -2.53 13.45 12.09
CA ALA A 89 -2.92 13.98 13.40
C ALA A 89 -2.90 15.51 13.48
N GLU A 90 -2.17 16.20 12.60
CA GLU A 90 -2.14 17.66 12.51
C GLU A 90 -3.36 18.17 11.76
N ASN A 91 -3.67 17.54 10.62
CA ASN A 91 -4.78 17.92 9.77
C ASN A 91 -5.27 16.72 8.96
N LYS A 92 -6.54 16.33 9.14
CA LYS A 92 -7.20 15.28 8.34
C LYS A 92 -7.11 15.53 6.83
N GLY A 93 -7.04 16.80 6.41
CA GLY A 93 -6.87 17.23 5.02
C GLY A 93 -5.54 16.82 4.40
N TRP A 94 -4.49 16.62 5.19
CA TRP A 94 -3.19 16.16 4.68
C TRP A 94 -3.15 14.66 4.38
N GLY A 95 -4.23 13.94 4.72
CA GLY A 95 -4.34 12.51 4.50
C GLY A 95 -5.37 11.91 5.42
N SER A 96 -6.41 11.34 4.83
CA SER A 96 -7.39 10.51 5.51
C SER A 96 -7.64 9.24 4.69
N SER A 97 -7.40 8.07 5.28
CA SER A 97 -7.56 6.79 4.62
C SER A 97 -8.71 6.00 5.22
N PHE A 98 -9.61 5.50 4.38
CA PHE A 98 -10.73 4.63 4.77
C PHE A 98 -10.47 3.21 4.28
N ILE A 99 -10.55 2.24 5.19
CA ILE A 99 -10.27 0.83 4.88
C ILE A 99 -11.59 0.05 4.97
N MET A 100 -11.96 -0.57 3.85
CA MET A 100 -13.15 -1.42 3.71
C MET A 100 -12.71 -2.87 3.55
N ASN A 101 -13.07 -3.71 4.53
CA ASN A 101 -12.83 -5.15 4.49
C ASN A 101 -14.05 -5.84 3.87
N GLU A 102 -13.86 -6.48 2.71
CA GLU A 102 -14.83 -7.35 2.05
C GLU A 102 -14.28 -8.80 2.06
N VAL A 103 -15.12 -9.80 1.74
CA VAL A 103 -14.74 -11.23 1.83
C VAL A 103 -13.53 -11.56 0.95
N GLU A 104 -13.51 -11.07 -0.29
CA GLU A 104 -12.49 -11.43 -1.30
C GLU A 104 -11.48 -10.30 -1.53
N LYS A 105 -11.65 -9.15 -0.87
CA LYS A 105 -10.78 -8.00 -1.06
C LYS A 105 -10.79 -7.02 0.10
N LYS A 106 -9.70 -6.27 0.24
CA LYS A 106 -9.60 -5.11 1.12
C LYS A 106 -9.31 -3.88 0.27
N ILE A 107 -10.09 -2.82 0.45
CA ILE A 107 -9.94 -1.56 -0.29
C ILE A 107 -9.52 -0.47 0.69
N CYS A 108 -8.45 0.26 0.37
CA CYS A 108 -8.06 1.48 1.05
C CYS A 108 -8.27 2.67 0.12
N LEU A 109 -9.00 3.68 0.59
CA LEU A 109 -9.27 4.92 -0.12
C LEU A 109 -8.60 6.06 0.62
N ARG A 110 -7.59 6.70 0.01
CA ARG A 110 -6.90 7.85 0.60
C ARG A 110 -7.41 9.14 -0.03
N PHE A 111 -7.85 10.04 0.83
CA PHE A 111 -8.29 11.38 0.46
C PHE A 111 -7.29 12.43 0.94
N LEU A 112 -7.15 13.48 0.14
CA LEU A 112 -6.34 14.67 0.41
C LEU A 112 -7.20 15.91 0.16
N SER A 113 -6.89 17.00 0.84
CA SER A 113 -7.46 18.31 0.56
C SER A 113 -6.81 18.88 -0.69
N ASN A 114 -7.61 19.42 -1.61
CA ASN A 114 -7.10 20.21 -2.72
C ASN A 114 -6.94 21.69 -2.33
N GLU A 115 -6.63 22.54 -3.31
CA GLU A 115 -6.40 23.98 -3.10
C GLU A 115 -7.66 24.74 -2.63
N ASP A 116 -8.86 24.20 -2.89
CA ASP A 116 -10.15 24.75 -2.47
C ASP A 116 -10.61 24.20 -1.10
N ASP A 117 -9.72 23.54 -0.35
CA ASP A 117 -10.01 22.83 0.90
C ASP A 117 -11.04 21.69 0.77
N GLU A 118 -11.26 21.17 -0.45
CA GLU A 118 -12.14 20.04 -0.71
C GLU A 118 -11.40 18.71 -0.59
N MET A 119 -12.02 17.76 0.10
CA MET A 119 -11.46 16.40 0.23
C MET A 119 -11.71 15.58 -1.03
N VAL A 120 -10.66 15.33 -1.78
CA VAL A 120 -10.66 14.59 -3.04
C VAL A 120 -9.97 13.24 -2.88
N LEU A 121 -10.50 12.20 -3.55
CA LEU A 121 -9.87 10.88 -3.57
C LEU A 121 -8.58 10.96 -4.40
N SER A 122 -7.43 10.69 -3.79
CA SER A 122 -6.14 10.74 -4.49
C SER A 122 -5.59 9.35 -4.79
N GLN A 123 -5.79 8.39 -3.87
CA GLN A 123 -5.20 7.06 -4.01
C GLN A 123 -6.18 5.95 -3.64
N VAL A 124 -6.05 4.82 -4.33
CA VAL A 124 -6.76 3.58 -4.06
C VAL A 124 -5.74 2.45 -3.98
N TYR A 125 -5.77 1.69 -2.89
CA TYR A 125 -5.17 0.35 -2.83
C TYR A 125 -6.28 -0.69 -2.78
N CYS A 126 -6.14 -1.78 -3.52
CA CYS A 126 -7.06 -2.92 -3.47
C CYS A 126 -6.27 -4.22 -3.34
N VAL A 127 -6.32 -4.86 -2.18
CA VAL A 127 -5.79 -6.20 -1.95
C VAL A 127 -6.86 -7.20 -2.36
N ILE A 128 -6.53 -8.13 -3.24
CA ILE A 128 -7.42 -9.19 -3.73
C ILE A 128 -6.91 -10.52 -3.21
N TYR A 129 -7.81 -11.33 -2.65
CA TYR A 129 -7.49 -12.61 -2.03
C TYR A 129 -7.97 -13.78 -2.90
N GLU A 130 -7.18 -14.85 -2.91
CA GLU A 130 -7.60 -16.18 -3.38
C GLU A 130 -7.60 -17.11 -2.16
N GLY A 131 -8.79 -17.43 -1.64
CA GLY A 131 -8.91 -18.12 -0.36
C GLY A 131 -8.31 -17.29 0.78
N SER A 132 -7.27 -17.81 1.43
CA SER A 132 -6.61 -17.14 2.57
C SER A 132 -5.34 -16.37 2.19
N VAL A 133 -4.91 -16.42 0.93
CA VAL A 133 -3.67 -15.78 0.47
C VAL A 133 -3.99 -14.58 -0.41
N ILE A 134 -3.04 -13.65 -0.53
CA ILE A 134 -3.17 -12.48 -1.41
C ILE A 134 -2.86 -12.97 -2.83
N GLU A 135 -3.79 -12.84 -3.77
CA GLU A 135 -3.52 -13.07 -5.19
C GLU A 135 -2.69 -11.91 -5.75
N LYS A 136 -3.17 -10.69 -5.49
CA LYS A 136 -2.57 -9.46 -6.00
C LYS A 136 -2.97 -8.23 -5.19
N VAL A 137 -2.13 -7.19 -5.29
CA VAL A 137 -2.43 -5.86 -4.78
C VAL A 137 -2.41 -4.88 -5.94
N LEU A 138 -3.48 -4.11 -6.08
CA LEU A 138 -3.61 -3.05 -7.05
C LEU A 138 -3.39 -1.71 -6.35
N PHE A 139 -2.64 -0.82 -6.97
CA PHE A 139 -2.47 0.56 -6.57
C PHE A 139 -2.84 1.47 -7.73
N TYR A 140 -3.62 2.50 -7.42
CA TYR A 140 -3.98 3.54 -8.36
C TYR A 140 -3.90 4.90 -7.69
N THR A 141 -3.31 5.87 -8.37
CA THR A 141 -3.37 7.27 -7.98
C THR A 141 -3.65 8.11 -9.20
N ARG A 142 -4.38 9.19 -8.99
CA ARG A 142 -4.65 10.21 -9.99
C ARG A 142 -4.57 11.57 -9.30
N ASP A 143 -3.95 12.53 -9.97
CA ASP A 143 -3.94 13.92 -9.52
C ASP A 143 -5.34 14.55 -9.61
N ASP A 144 -5.49 15.73 -9.01
CA ASP A 144 -6.80 16.40 -8.87
C ASP A 144 -7.27 17.03 -10.19
N ASP A 145 -6.33 17.53 -10.99
CA ASP A 145 -6.54 18.01 -12.37
C ASP A 145 -6.73 16.88 -13.39
N MET A 146 -6.50 15.63 -12.97
CA MET A 146 -6.80 14.40 -13.70
C MET A 146 -5.90 14.16 -14.93
N ASP A 147 -4.76 14.84 -14.98
CA ASP A 147 -3.80 14.84 -16.08
C ASP A 147 -2.77 13.71 -15.95
N GLU A 148 -2.39 13.34 -14.73
CA GLU A 148 -1.46 12.25 -14.43
C GLU A 148 -2.13 11.12 -13.65
N GLU A 149 -1.94 9.89 -14.14
CA GLU A 149 -2.33 8.69 -13.43
C GLU A 149 -1.19 7.68 -13.33
N THR A 150 -1.13 6.99 -12.20
CA THR A 150 -0.20 5.90 -11.96
C THR A 150 -0.97 4.67 -11.54
N PHE A 151 -0.65 3.54 -12.16
CA PHE A 151 -1.20 2.24 -11.81
C PHE A 151 -0.06 1.27 -11.56
N MET A 152 -0.13 0.52 -10.47
CA MET A 152 0.77 -0.60 -10.20
C MET A 152 -0.02 -1.83 -9.77
N ILE A 153 0.51 -2.99 -10.14
CA ILE A 153 0.00 -4.29 -9.71
C ILE A 153 1.15 -5.13 -9.18
N ASP A 154 1.00 -5.60 -7.95
CA ASP A 154 1.85 -6.61 -7.32
C ASP A 154 1.16 -7.96 -7.38
N ARG A 155 1.72 -8.93 -8.10
CA ARG A 155 1.19 -10.31 -8.18
C ARG A 155 2.01 -11.21 -7.30
N TYR A 156 1.34 -11.91 -6.39
CA TYR A 156 1.98 -12.74 -5.39
C TYR A 156 2.03 -14.18 -5.87
N SER A 157 3.11 -14.86 -5.54
CA SER A 157 3.27 -16.29 -5.75
C SER A 157 3.86 -16.91 -4.50
N TYR A 158 3.45 -18.13 -4.22
CA TYR A 158 3.71 -18.83 -2.98
C TYR A 158 4.45 -20.13 -3.25
N ASN A 159 5.23 -20.58 -2.28
CA ASN A 159 5.76 -21.94 -2.26
C ASN A 159 4.69 -22.93 -1.73
N ASP A 160 5.04 -24.22 -1.66
CA ASP A 160 4.15 -25.30 -1.21
C ASP A 160 3.60 -25.10 0.23
N ASN A 161 4.27 -24.28 1.04
CA ASN A 161 3.88 -23.97 2.42
C ASN A 161 3.06 -22.68 2.53
N THR A 162 2.49 -22.18 1.44
CA THR A 162 1.74 -20.90 1.40
C THR A 162 2.55 -19.69 1.87
N THR A 163 3.88 -19.78 1.82
CA THR A 163 4.78 -18.67 2.15
C THR A 163 5.09 -17.88 0.89
N ILE A 164 5.12 -16.55 0.97
CA ILE A 164 5.39 -15.68 -0.19
C ILE A 164 6.76 -16.04 -0.74
N HIS A 165 6.83 -16.46 -2.00
CA HIS A 165 8.07 -16.82 -2.68
C HIS A 165 8.55 -15.71 -3.62
N THR A 166 7.61 -15.11 -4.36
CA THR A 166 7.94 -14.04 -5.31
C THR A 166 6.76 -13.08 -5.43
N ILE A 167 7.08 -11.78 -5.57
CA ILE A 167 6.13 -10.76 -6.02
C ILE A 167 6.63 -10.17 -7.33
N ILE A 168 5.74 -10.06 -8.33
CA ILE A 168 6.04 -9.37 -9.60
C ILE A 168 5.23 -8.08 -9.65
N ARG A 169 5.95 -6.96 -9.76
CA ARG A 169 5.38 -5.61 -9.89
C ARG A 169 5.48 -5.12 -11.32
N ASP A 170 4.33 -4.76 -11.89
CA ASP A 170 4.19 -4.10 -13.19
C ASP A 170 3.31 -2.85 -13.05
N GLY A 171 3.31 -1.98 -14.06
CA GLY A 171 2.47 -0.78 -14.03
C GLY A 171 2.88 0.29 -15.05
N PHE A 172 2.38 1.50 -14.83
CA PHE A 172 2.76 2.71 -15.56
C PHE A 172 2.76 3.91 -14.60
N PHE A 173 3.47 4.98 -14.96
CA PHE A 173 3.59 6.20 -14.13
C PHE A 173 3.32 7.47 -14.94
N GLY A 174 2.44 8.34 -14.44
CA GLY A 174 2.02 9.60 -15.08
C GLY A 174 1.08 9.36 -16.26
N GLU A 175 1.54 8.59 -17.26
CA GLU A 175 0.74 8.23 -18.44
C GLU A 175 0.75 6.73 -18.68
N LYS A 176 -0.32 6.19 -19.27
CA LYS A 176 -0.44 4.77 -19.64
C LYS A 176 0.68 4.27 -20.54
N LEU A 177 1.24 5.14 -21.37
CA LEU A 177 2.33 4.81 -22.29
C LEU A 177 3.68 4.69 -21.58
N ASN A 178 3.82 5.30 -20.39
CA ASN A 178 5.04 5.26 -19.61
C ASN A 178 5.08 4.01 -18.72
N ILE A 179 5.18 2.85 -19.39
CA ILE A 179 5.23 1.54 -18.74
C ILE A 179 6.46 1.43 -17.85
N LEU A 180 6.24 1.03 -16.60
CA LEU A 180 7.31 0.79 -15.64
C LEU A 180 8.06 -0.50 -16.00
N PRO A 181 9.40 -0.55 -15.86
CA PRO A 181 10.14 -1.79 -16.00
C PRO A 181 9.70 -2.79 -14.92
N LEU A 182 9.41 -4.02 -15.35
CA LEU A 182 9.03 -5.12 -14.46
C LEU A 182 10.05 -5.25 -13.33
N ARG A 183 9.53 -5.29 -12.10
CA ARG A 183 10.33 -5.49 -10.89
C ARG A 183 9.90 -6.78 -10.22
N LYS A 184 10.85 -7.69 -10.01
CA LYS A 184 10.64 -8.95 -9.31
C LYS A 184 11.22 -8.85 -7.90
N PHE A 185 10.43 -9.19 -6.89
CA PHE A 185 10.88 -9.35 -5.52
C PHE A 185 10.96 -10.84 -5.18
N CYS A 186 12.11 -11.28 -4.70
CA CYS A 186 12.37 -12.65 -4.27
C CYS A 186 12.48 -12.70 -2.74
N PHE A 187 11.89 -13.73 -2.14
CA PHE A 187 11.86 -13.93 -0.70
C PHE A 187 12.65 -15.17 -0.33
N GLU A 188 13.63 -15.02 0.56
CA GLU A 188 14.39 -16.12 1.14
C GLU A 188 14.13 -16.19 2.64
N TYR A 189 13.92 -17.39 3.16
CA TYR A 189 13.64 -17.64 4.58
C TYR A 189 14.75 -18.50 5.15
N LEU A 190 15.47 -17.98 6.15
CA LEU A 190 16.57 -18.68 6.80
C LEU A 190 16.47 -18.50 8.31
N ASN A 191 16.38 -19.61 9.05
CA ASN A 191 16.33 -19.62 10.52
C ASN A 191 15.23 -18.72 11.13
N GLY A 192 14.10 -18.58 10.44
CA GLY A 192 12.99 -17.72 10.86
C GLY A 192 13.10 -16.25 10.45
N ASP A 193 14.23 -15.85 9.85
CA ASP A 193 14.37 -14.53 9.22
C ASP A 193 13.92 -14.56 7.75
N VAL A 194 13.46 -13.42 7.26
CA VAL A 194 13.16 -13.17 5.85
C VAL A 194 14.16 -12.20 5.25
N PHE A 195 14.56 -12.45 4.01
CA PHE A 195 15.40 -11.60 3.19
C PHE A 195 14.67 -11.29 1.89
N ILE A 196 14.59 -10.01 1.53
CA ILE A 196 13.90 -9.55 0.33
C ILE A 196 14.92 -8.95 -0.63
N TYR A 197 14.95 -9.50 -1.84
CA TYR A 197 15.79 -9.04 -2.94
C TYR A 197 14.91 -8.51 -4.07
N SER A 198 15.28 -7.39 -4.66
CA SER A 198 14.64 -6.85 -5.86
C SER A 198 15.54 -7.07 -7.06
N LYS A 199 14.98 -7.63 -8.13
CA LYS A 199 15.58 -7.67 -9.45
C LYS A 199 14.76 -6.81 -10.41
N GLN A 200 15.39 -5.84 -11.05
CA GLN A 200 14.74 -4.99 -12.06
C GLN A 200 15.55 -4.97 -13.36
N LEU A 201 14.87 -5.17 -14.48
CA LEU A 201 15.45 -5.03 -15.80
C LEU A 201 15.55 -3.53 -16.15
N LYS A 202 16.76 -2.97 -16.24
CA LYS A 202 16.93 -1.58 -16.68
C LYS A 202 16.77 -1.46 -18.20
N LYS A 203 16.44 -0.25 -18.69
CA LYS A 203 16.34 0.08 -20.14
C LYS A 203 17.59 -0.34 -20.96
N ASN A 204 18.75 -0.48 -20.31
CA ASN A 204 20.01 -0.91 -20.93
C ASN A 204 20.24 -2.44 -20.88
N GLN A 205 19.20 -3.25 -20.67
CA GLN A 205 19.21 -4.72 -20.63
C GLN A 205 20.14 -5.36 -19.57
N LYS A 206 20.65 -4.58 -18.62
CA LYS A 206 21.32 -5.14 -17.43
C LYS A 206 20.31 -5.31 -16.32
N ASP A 207 20.20 -6.54 -15.84
CA ASP A 207 19.54 -6.83 -14.58
C ASP A 207 20.31 -6.18 -13.43
N VAL A 208 19.60 -5.49 -12.54
CA VAL A 208 20.15 -5.03 -11.27
C VAL A 208 19.44 -5.78 -10.15
N GLU A 209 20.22 -6.51 -9.38
CA GLU A 209 19.78 -7.16 -8.14
C GLU A 209 20.20 -6.28 -6.95
N GLU A 210 19.25 -6.04 -6.07
CA GLU A 210 19.41 -5.17 -4.90
C GLU A 210 18.80 -5.86 -3.69
N PHE A 211 19.57 -5.95 -2.61
CA PHE A 211 19.05 -6.38 -1.32
C PHE A 211 18.29 -5.22 -0.66
N ILE A 212 17.02 -5.42 -0.30
CA ILE A 212 16.13 -4.35 0.16
C ILE A 212 15.86 -4.45 1.67
N TYR A 213 15.77 -5.66 2.20
CA TYR A 213 15.30 -5.86 3.57
C TYR A 213 15.72 -7.20 4.21
N THR A 214 15.94 -7.17 5.53
CA THR A 214 15.99 -8.36 6.40
C THR A 214 15.30 -8.09 7.74
N THR A 215 14.61 -9.10 8.28
CA THR A 215 14.09 -9.06 9.67
C THR A 215 15.18 -9.24 10.71
N GLY A 216 16.28 -9.92 10.35
CA GLY A 216 17.37 -10.21 11.25
C GLY A 216 18.15 -8.93 11.58
N LYS A 217 18.47 -8.71 12.85
CA LYS A 217 19.66 -7.92 13.19
C LYS A 217 20.88 -8.73 12.76
N SER A 218 21.13 -8.84 11.47
CA SER A 218 22.28 -9.53 10.92
C SER A 218 23.53 -8.78 11.38
N LYS A 219 24.06 -9.21 12.53
CA LYS A 219 25.46 -8.98 12.88
C LYS A 219 26.27 -9.63 11.75
N ASN A 220 26.80 -8.78 10.89
CA ASN A 220 27.84 -9.08 9.91
C ASN A 220 27.53 -10.20 8.90
N LEU A 221 26.91 -9.82 7.78
CA LEU A 221 27.20 -10.42 6.47
C LEU A 221 27.96 -9.39 5.64
N LYS A 222 29.16 -9.02 6.11
CA LYS A 222 30.21 -8.46 5.27
C LYS A 222 31.34 -9.48 5.28
N ASN A 223 31.70 -9.95 4.09
CA ASN A 223 32.72 -10.95 3.74
C ASN A 223 32.21 -12.39 3.67
N GLN A 224 31.72 -12.76 2.48
CA GLN A 224 32.24 -13.90 1.71
C GLN A 224 32.21 -13.52 0.23
#